data_AF-A0A562UGF4-F1
#
_entry.id   AF-A0A562UGF4-F1
#
_cell.length_a   1.000
_cell.length_b   1.000
_cell.length_c   1.000
_cell.angle_alpha   90.00
_cell.angle_beta   90.00
_cell.angle_gamma   90.00
#
_symmetry.space_group_name_H-M   'P 1'
#
loop_
_entity.id
_entity.type
_entity.pdbx_description
1 polymer ?
#
loop_
_entity_poly.entity_id
_entity_poly.type
_entity_poly.pdbx_seq_one_letter_code
_entity_poly.pdbx_strand_id
1 'polypeptide(L)'
;MMSKLLSYKAVPILFAAIFFFNCSNSDSNADSIAFKNISRLTPDTTPIAAINKPPVNIIHTSSPTPLKNMFGINAYEWNFLENPASPGDRKHIYEDNMSLIKTFSAVRHYLNWDRMESIKGDYTFNPVFNGNYNFDIIYQRCKQEGIMVLADIKNCPLWMANTYPAGMRDNDNAPVPFGLSLNNPASYIDQAHVAFQFAARYGYNKNIDKKIIKVDTHKRYPDDIPNELLTGMGLIKYMECGNERDRWWGADQTHQTAEQYAANLSAFYDGNVGKLGPGAGVKAADPNMQVVMGGLASVDINYVKRMIEWCRKNRGYRKDGSVNLCFDIINYHLYSNNGDVRIHKRATTGIAPELSTAGSVANDFMKLANSLPQHPEVWVTETGYDINQESYQRAESIGKTTVLENQANWILRSSLLYIRYGIKRLFFYQLFDDHAGGTTQYATSGLAEGLKRRPAADYILQTTKLMGSYNYIKTICKDPLVDVYQLGNKTMYILTIPDETGRTANYTLDLGKASAANIYNLKEGADAMDKKQVNTINGKITIKVTETPVFVEGLVK
;
A
#
# COMPACT_ATOMS: atom_id res chain seq x y z
N MET A 1 -35.29 -18.02 -80.08
CA MET A 1 -36.01 -16.99 -79.30
C MET A 1 -35.47 -16.99 -77.87
N MET A 2 -34.83 -15.89 -77.47
CA MET A 2 -34.57 -15.37 -76.09
C MET A 2 -34.51 -16.40 -74.94
N SER A 3 -33.32 -16.74 -74.43
CA SER A 3 -32.56 -16.02 -73.40
C SER A 3 -33.31 -15.80 -72.07
N LYS A 4 -32.88 -16.50 -71.02
CA LYS A 4 -32.86 -15.97 -69.64
C LYS A 4 -31.81 -16.73 -68.82
N LEU A 5 -30.69 -16.05 -68.56
CA LEU A 5 -29.79 -16.33 -67.44
C LEU A 5 -30.53 -16.06 -66.13
N LEU A 6 -30.31 -16.88 -65.11
CA LEU A 6 -30.28 -16.44 -63.71
C LEU A 6 -29.27 -17.29 -62.93
N SER A 7 -28.21 -16.57 -62.56
CA SER A 7 -27.07 -16.88 -61.69
C SER A 7 -27.44 -17.59 -60.37
N TYR A 8 -26.69 -18.65 -60.08
CA TYR A 8 -26.45 -19.13 -58.71
C TYR A 8 -25.61 -18.09 -57.97
N LYS A 9 -26.06 -17.66 -56.78
CA LYS A 9 -25.23 -16.90 -55.83
C LYS A 9 -24.75 -17.84 -54.73
N ALA A 10 -23.43 -17.88 -54.58
CA ALA A 10 -22.71 -18.57 -53.53
C ALA A 10 -23.01 -17.94 -52.15
N VAL A 11 -23.12 -18.81 -51.15
CA VAL A 11 -23.15 -18.49 -49.72
C VAL A 11 -21.74 -18.03 -49.31
N PRO A 12 -21.55 -16.83 -48.73
CA PRO A 12 -20.26 -16.45 -48.18
C PRO A 12 -20.08 -17.13 -46.81
N ILE A 13 -19.08 -17.98 -46.71
CA ILE A 13 -18.52 -18.45 -45.44
C ILE A 13 -17.85 -17.23 -44.80
N LEU A 14 -18.50 -16.68 -43.77
CA LEU A 14 -17.94 -15.61 -42.95
C LEU A 14 -16.85 -16.22 -42.06
N PHE A 15 -15.58 -15.93 -42.38
CA PHE A 15 -14.47 -16.16 -41.46
C PHE A 15 -14.72 -15.33 -40.21
N ALA A 16 -15.07 -15.99 -39.11
CA ALA A 16 -15.05 -15.39 -37.79
C ALA A 16 -13.58 -15.11 -37.42
N ALA A 17 -13.15 -13.87 -37.66
CA ALA A 17 -11.94 -13.34 -37.06
C ALA A 17 -12.18 -13.24 -35.54
N ILE A 18 -11.69 -14.23 -34.81
CA ILE A 18 -11.63 -14.21 -33.36
C ILE A 18 -10.63 -13.12 -32.99
N PHE A 19 -11.13 -11.91 -32.73
CA PHE A 19 -10.36 -10.87 -32.06
C PHE A 19 -10.19 -11.30 -30.60
N PHE A 20 -9.04 -11.89 -30.30
CA PHE A 20 -8.54 -11.95 -28.94
C PHE A 20 -8.25 -10.50 -28.50
N PHE A 21 -9.13 -9.92 -27.68
CA PHE A 21 -8.80 -8.74 -26.90
C PHE A 21 -7.76 -9.14 -25.85
N ASN A 22 -6.48 -8.98 -26.17
CA ASN A 22 -5.41 -8.91 -25.19
C ASN A 22 -5.61 -7.64 -24.36
N CYS A 23 -6.29 -7.75 -23.20
CA CYS A 23 -6.13 -6.80 -22.12
C CYS A 23 -4.83 -7.13 -21.37
N SER A 24 -3.69 -6.96 -22.04
CA SER A 24 -2.39 -6.90 -21.40
C SER A 24 -1.95 -5.45 -21.41
N ASN A 25 -1.76 -4.86 -20.24
CA ASN A 25 -1.09 -3.57 -20.06
C ASN A 25 0.43 -3.75 -20.34
N SER A 26 0.76 -4.24 -21.54
CA SER A 26 2.14 -4.56 -21.93
C SER A 26 2.93 -3.37 -22.46
N ASP A 27 2.40 -2.15 -22.36
CA ASP A 27 3.03 -0.94 -22.91
C ASP A 27 3.35 0.14 -21.86
N SER A 28 3.76 -0.24 -20.64
CA SER A 28 4.59 0.64 -19.81
C SER A 28 6.08 0.42 -20.14
N ASN A 29 6.49 0.78 -21.37
CA ASN A 29 7.91 0.95 -21.69
C ASN A 29 8.61 2.06 -20.86
N ALA A 30 7.88 2.73 -19.96
CA ALA A 30 8.36 3.74 -19.03
C ALA A 30 9.42 3.19 -18.03
N ASP A 31 9.33 1.93 -17.62
CA ASP A 31 10.25 1.39 -16.60
C ASP A 31 11.63 1.02 -17.16
N SER A 32 11.75 0.83 -18.49
CA SER A 32 13.02 0.46 -19.12
C SER A 32 13.96 1.65 -19.38
N ILE A 33 13.45 2.88 -19.30
CA ILE A 33 14.22 4.11 -19.61
C ILE A 33 14.80 4.75 -18.33
N ALA A 34 14.23 4.46 -17.16
CA ALA A 34 14.61 5.04 -15.87
C ALA A 34 16.08 4.82 -15.47
N PHE A 35 16.77 3.81 -16.02
CA PHE A 35 18.16 3.50 -15.69
C PHE A 35 19.21 4.10 -16.63
N LYS A 36 18.83 4.75 -17.72
CA LYS A 36 19.82 5.14 -18.76
C LYS A 36 20.64 6.40 -18.46
N ASN A 37 20.31 7.20 -17.45
CA ASN A 37 20.90 8.54 -17.28
C ASN A 37 21.59 8.84 -15.94
N ILE A 38 21.99 7.84 -15.13
CA ILE A 38 22.94 8.09 -14.05
C ILE A 38 24.34 7.64 -14.48
N SER A 39 25.20 8.65 -14.62
CA SER A 39 26.61 8.59 -15.02
C SER A 39 27.40 7.48 -14.34
N ARG A 40 28.32 6.91 -15.13
CA ARG A 40 29.43 6.00 -14.79
C ARG A 40 30.15 6.35 -13.48
N LEU A 41 29.60 5.91 -12.36
CA LEU A 41 30.34 5.66 -11.12
C LEU A 41 30.24 4.16 -10.88
N THR A 42 31.37 3.47 -10.72
CA THR A 42 31.38 2.12 -10.16
C THR A 42 30.54 2.13 -8.90
N PRO A 43 29.43 1.36 -8.83
CA PRO A 43 28.55 1.39 -7.67
C PRO A 43 29.35 1.01 -6.43
N ASP A 44 29.28 1.82 -5.38
CA ASP A 44 29.69 1.34 -4.06
C ASP A 44 28.73 0.22 -3.64
N THR A 45 29.20 -1.02 -3.75
CA THR A 45 28.45 -2.22 -3.37
C THR A 45 28.74 -2.66 -1.93
N THR A 46 29.53 -1.88 -1.18
CA THR A 46 29.85 -2.22 0.21
C THR A 46 28.56 -2.23 1.03
N PRO A 47 28.19 -3.31 1.72
CA PRO A 47 26.99 -3.32 2.55
C PRO A 47 27.04 -2.21 3.59
N ILE A 48 25.93 -1.49 3.77
CA ILE A 48 25.83 -0.52 4.87
C ILE A 48 25.67 -1.32 6.16
N ALA A 49 26.56 -1.07 7.13
CA ALA A 49 26.37 -1.59 8.48
C ALA A 49 25.15 -0.92 9.10
N ALA A 50 23.99 -1.57 9.06
CA ALA A 50 22.81 -1.07 9.74
C ALA A 50 23.06 -1.05 11.26
N ILE A 51 22.84 0.11 11.88
CA ILE A 51 22.81 0.27 13.33
C ILE A 51 21.35 0.18 13.79
N ASN A 52 20.61 -0.85 13.36
CA ASN A 52 19.32 -1.15 13.96
C ASN A 52 19.59 -1.77 15.33
N LYS A 53 19.52 -0.97 16.38
CA LYS A 53 19.43 -1.48 17.75
C LYS A 53 17.96 -1.52 18.11
N PRO A 54 17.32 -2.71 18.19
CA PRO A 54 15.92 -2.80 18.56
C PRO A 54 15.66 -1.98 19.82
N PRO A 55 14.67 -1.09 19.80
CA PRO A 55 14.31 -0.32 20.97
C PRO A 55 13.93 -1.29 22.09
N VAL A 56 14.57 -1.16 23.25
CA VAL A 56 14.23 -1.97 24.43
C VAL A 56 13.52 -1.08 25.43
N ASN A 57 12.40 -1.58 25.95
CA ASN A 57 11.57 -0.89 26.93
C ASN A 57 11.07 0.49 26.49
N ILE A 58 10.83 0.71 25.19
CA ILE A 58 10.15 1.93 24.74
C ILE A 58 8.66 1.77 25.02
N ILE A 59 8.14 2.68 25.84
CA ILE A 59 6.70 2.87 26.02
C ILE A 59 6.25 3.86 24.95
N HIS A 60 5.44 3.41 24.01
CA HIS A 60 4.81 4.32 23.05
C HIS A 60 3.74 5.16 23.76
N THR A 61 3.86 6.48 23.66
CA THR A 61 2.88 7.44 24.21
C THR A 61 1.60 7.54 23.37
N SER A 62 1.58 6.92 22.18
CA SER A 62 0.43 6.90 21.28
C SER A 62 -0.52 5.73 21.59
N SER A 63 -1.77 5.85 21.13
CA SER A 63 -2.77 4.79 21.27
C SER A 63 -2.23 3.44 20.78
N PRO A 64 -2.54 2.33 21.46
CA PRO A 64 -2.07 1.00 21.08
C PRO A 64 -2.40 0.67 19.61
N THR A 65 -1.42 0.11 18.89
CA THR A 65 -1.61 -0.37 17.51
C THR A 65 -1.84 -1.89 17.53
N PRO A 66 -3.02 -2.37 17.08
CA PRO A 66 -3.23 -3.82 16.91
C PRO A 66 -2.31 -4.38 15.83
N LEU A 67 -1.72 -5.56 16.06
CA LEU A 67 -0.79 -6.20 15.13
C LEU A 67 -1.37 -6.38 13.72
N LYS A 68 -2.68 -6.64 13.60
CA LYS A 68 -3.35 -6.79 12.31
C LYS A 68 -3.20 -5.57 11.40
N ASN A 69 -2.98 -4.37 11.96
CA ASN A 69 -2.76 -3.17 11.16
C ASN A 69 -1.47 -3.23 10.32
N MET A 70 -0.56 -4.15 10.62
CA MET A 70 0.67 -4.36 9.85
C MET A 70 0.46 -5.29 8.64
N PHE A 71 -0.76 -5.76 8.39
CA PHE A 71 -1.07 -6.77 7.39
C PHE A 71 -2.00 -6.21 6.30
N GLY A 72 -1.61 -5.07 5.72
CA GLY A 72 -2.23 -4.54 4.52
C GLY A 72 -1.59 -5.09 3.24
N ILE A 73 -2.32 -5.01 2.13
CA ILE A 73 -1.85 -5.43 0.81
C ILE A 73 -2.15 -4.34 -0.23
N ASN A 74 -1.24 -4.13 -1.18
CA ASN A 74 -1.55 -3.36 -2.39
C ASN A 74 -2.33 -4.23 -3.37
N ALA A 75 -3.41 -3.69 -3.92
CA ALA A 75 -4.27 -4.38 -4.88
C ALA A 75 -4.93 -3.37 -5.84
N TYR A 76 -5.48 -3.92 -6.92
CA TYR A 76 -6.14 -3.18 -7.99
C TYR A 76 -7.58 -3.63 -8.18
N GLU A 77 -8.37 -2.83 -8.88
CA GLU A 77 -9.78 -3.10 -9.14
C GLU A 77 -10.04 -4.44 -9.85
N TRP A 78 -9.13 -4.86 -10.74
CA TRP A 78 -9.24 -6.16 -11.41
C TRP A 78 -9.02 -7.34 -10.47
N ASN A 79 -8.27 -7.17 -9.37
CA ASN A 79 -8.12 -8.25 -8.40
C ASN A 79 -9.46 -8.61 -7.75
N PHE A 80 -10.39 -7.67 -7.65
CA PHE A 80 -11.71 -7.90 -7.07
C PHE A 80 -12.74 -8.38 -8.08
N LEU A 81 -12.66 -7.92 -9.34
CA LEU A 81 -13.78 -8.01 -10.29
C LEU A 81 -13.50 -8.87 -11.52
N GLU A 82 -12.24 -9.15 -11.87
CA GLU A 82 -11.96 -9.94 -13.07
C GLU A 82 -12.05 -11.44 -12.77
N ASN A 83 -13.14 -12.05 -13.24
CA ASN A 83 -13.33 -13.49 -13.26
C ASN A 83 -12.83 -14.07 -14.59
N PRO A 84 -11.78 -14.92 -14.61
CA PRO A 84 -11.29 -15.55 -15.83
C PRO A 84 -12.33 -16.41 -16.56
N ALA A 85 -13.30 -16.97 -15.83
CA ALA A 85 -14.39 -17.76 -16.40
C ALA A 85 -15.55 -16.91 -16.95
N SER A 86 -15.56 -15.60 -16.68
CA SER A 86 -16.55 -14.66 -17.22
C SER A 86 -15.92 -13.29 -17.50
N PRO A 87 -15.02 -13.20 -18.51
CA PRO A 87 -14.31 -11.97 -18.80
C PRO A 87 -15.27 -10.82 -19.09
N GLY A 88 -15.04 -9.67 -18.45
CA GLY A 88 -15.86 -8.46 -18.61
C GLY A 88 -17.06 -8.38 -17.66
N ASP A 89 -17.42 -9.43 -16.91
CA ASP A 89 -18.36 -9.29 -15.80
C ASP A 89 -17.70 -8.59 -14.62
N ARG A 90 -17.80 -7.26 -14.63
CA ARG A 90 -17.27 -6.38 -13.57
C ARG A 90 -18.38 -5.87 -12.64
N LYS A 91 -19.53 -6.56 -12.63
CA LYS A 91 -20.69 -6.22 -11.78
C LYS A 91 -20.75 -7.07 -10.51
N HIS A 92 -19.91 -8.09 -10.40
CA HIS A 92 -19.87 -9.00 -9.27
C HIS A 92 -18.44 -9.15 -8.74
N ILE A 93 -18.32 -9.39 -7.44
CA ILE A 93 -17.05 -9.74 -6.81
C ILE A 93 -16.64 -11.14 -7.29
N TYR A 94 -15.39 -11.27 -7.73
CA TYR A 94 -14.78 -12.56 -7.98
C TYR A 94 -14.37 -13.20 -6.65
N GLU A 95 -15.23 -14.07 -6.12
CA GLU A 95 -15.12 -14.59 -4.75
C GLU A 95 -13.85 -15.41 -4.47
N ASP A 96 -13.24 -16.02 -5.50
CA ASP A 96 -11.98 -16.76 -5.29
C ASP A 96 -10.85 -15.79 -4.92
N ASN A 97 -10.70 -14.67 -5.64
CA ASN A 97 -9.73 -13.64 -5.27
C ASN A 97 -10.13 -12.93 -3.99
N MET A 98 -11.43 -12.71 -3.75
CA MET A 98 -11.89 -12.13 -2.48
C MET A 98 -11.49 -13.01 -1.28
N SER A 99 -11.50 -14.34 -1.46
CA SER A 99 -11.04 -15.28 -0.43
C SER A 99 -9.56 -15.14 -0.11
N LEU A 100 -8.73 -14.79 -1.11
CA LEU A 100 -7.34 -14.42 -0.89
C LEU A 100 -7.22 -13.07 -0.18
N ILE A 101 -7.96 -12.05 -0.63
CA ILE A 101 -7.94 -10.69 -0.08
C ILE A 101 -8.35 -10.67 1.39
N LYS A 102 -9.28 -11.53 1.82
CA LYS A 102 -9.69 -11.72 3.23
C LYS A 102 -8.57 -12.19 4.17
N THR A 103 -7.41 -12.57 3.63
CA THR A 103 -6.20 -12.81 4.41
C THR A 103 -5.66 -11.54 5.08
N PHE A 104 -5.92 -10.39 4.47
CA PHE A 104 -5.37 -9.10 4.85
C PHE A 104 -6.40 -8.27 5.62
N SER A 105 -5.92 -7.41 6.52
CA SER A 105 -6.80 -6.52 7.29
C SER A 105 -7.14 -5.22 6.57
N ALA A 106 -6.37 -4.93 5.52
CA ALA A 106 -6.45 -3.69 4.77
C ALA A 106 -6.01 -3.88 3.32
N VAL A 107 -6.56 -3.04 2.45
CA VAL A 107 -6.17 -2.92 1.05
C VAL A 107 -5.79 -1.47 0.78
N ARG A 108 -4.63 -1.27 0.16
CA ARG A 108 -4.30 -0.04 -0.54
C ARG A 108 -4.70 -0.24 -1.99
N HIS A 109 -5.76 0.45 -2.40
CA HIS A 109 -6.28 0.40 -3.76
C HIS A 109 -5.49 1.40 -4.60
N TYR A 110 -4.64 0.88 -5.48
CA TYR A 110 -4.01 1.70 -6.52
C TYR A 110 -5.06 2.15 -7.51
N LEU A 111 -5.42 3.43 -7.45
CA LEU A 111 -6.51 3.97 -8.23
C LEU A 111 -5.99 5.06 -9.17
N ASN A 112 -5.83 4.68 -10.44
CA ASN A 112 -5.49 5.64 -11.49
C ASN A 112 -6.65 6.64 -11.65
N TRP A 113 -6.35 7.93 -11.56
CA TRP A 113 -7.33 9.01 -11.71
C TRP A 113 -8.12 8.88 -13.02
N ASP A 114 -7.46 8.51 -14.12
CA ASP A 114 -8.10 8.32 -15.43
C ASP A 114 -9.31 7.36 -15.41
N ARG A 115 -9.38 6.43 -14.45
CA ARG A 115 -10.56 5.59 -14.24
C ARG A 115 -11.80 6.43 -13.97
N MET A 116 -11.69 7.42 -13.08
CA MET A 116 -12.83 8.20 -12.59
C MET A 116 -13.15 9.42 -13.46
N GLU A 117 -12.18 9.96 -14.19
CA GLU A 117 -12.34 11.20 -14.98
C GLU A 117 -11.59 11.08 -16.31
N SER A 118 -12.02 10.13 -17.15
CA SER A 118 -11.44 9.94 -18.50
C SER A 118 -11.73 11.11 -19.43
N ILE A 119 -12.75 11.91 -19.13
CA ILE A 119 -13.08 13.19 -19.77
C ILE A 119 -13.11 14.25 -18.68
N LYS A 120 -12.45 15.39 -18.91
CA LYS A 120 -12.33 16.46 -17.92
C LYS A 120 -13.71 16.96 -17.47
N GLY A 121 -13.98 16.88 -16.18
CA GLY A 121 -15.24 17.32 -15.55
C GLY A 121 -16.34 16.26 -15.48
N ASP A 122 -16.15 15.12 -16.12
CA ASP A 122 -17.13 14.03 -16.22
C ASP A 122 -16.71 12.87 -15.33
N TYR A 123 -17.28 12.82 -14.12
CA TYR A 123 -16.89 11.86 -13.09
C TYR A 123 -17.74 10.59 -13.14
N THR A 124 -17.09 9.44 -13.11
CA THR A 124 -17.72 8.11 -13.10
C THR A 124 -17.11 7.20 -12.03
N PHE A 125 -17.93 6.27 -11.54
CA PHE A 125 -17.62 5.43 -10.39
C PHE A 125 -18.20 4.02 -10.51
N ASN A 126 -19.39 3.91 -11.11
CA ASN A 126 -20.11 2.66 -11.29
C ASN A 126 -21.04 2.70 -12.53
N PRO A 127 -20.63 2.07 -13.64
CA PRO A 127 -19.25 1.67 -13.90
C PRO A 127 -18.37 2.91 -14.15
N VAL A 128 -17.08 2.82 -13.84
CA VAL A 128 -16.09 3.76 -14.38
C VAL A 128 -16.01 3.61 -15.91
N PHE A 129 -15.86 4.72 -16.62
CA PHE A 129 -15.84 4.67 -18.09
C PHE A 129 -14.58 4.02 -18.65
N ASN A 130 -13.41 4.32 -18.08
CA ASN A 130 -12.21 3.57 -18.40
C ASN A 130 -12.14 2.31 -17.53
N GLY A 131 -12.27 1.13 -18.15
CA GLY A 131 -12.15 -0.16 -17.47
C GLY A 131 -13.46 -0.74 -16.96
N ASN A 132 -14.62 -0.07 -17.06
CA ASN A 132 -15.93 -0.66 -16.72
C ASN A 132 -16.02 -1.30 -15.32
N TYR A 133 -15.19 -0.87 -14.36
CA TYR A 133 -15.16 -1.42 -13.00
C TYR A 133 -16.24 -0.78 -12.12
N ASN A 134 -16.74 -1.53 -11.15
CA ASN A 134 -17.73 -1.07 -10.19
C ASN A 134 -17.04 -0.88 -8.82
N PHE A 135 -16.71 0.36 -8.47
CA PHE A 135 -16.04 0.65 -7.21
C PHE A 135 -16.98 0.57 -6.00
N ASP A 136 -18.28 0.79 -6.19
CA ASP A 136 -19.27 0.69 -5.11
C ASP A 136 -19.25 -0.71 -4.50
N ILE A 137 -19.31 -1.77 -5.32
CA ILE A 137 -19.35 -3.15 -4.83
C ILE A 137 -18.03 -3.57 -4.18
N ILE A 138 -16.88 -3.10 -4.69
CA ILE A 138 -15.57 -3.38 -4.09
C ILE A 138 -15.55 -2.82 -2.67
N TYR A 139 -15.88 -1.54 -2.51
CA TYR A 139 -15.79 -0.88 -1.21
C TYR A 139 -16.87 -1.33 -0.24
N GLN A 140 -18.08 -1.66 -0.73
CA GLN A 140 -19.11 -2.32 0.08
C GLN A 140 -18.64 -3.68 0.58
N ARG A 141 -18.03 -4.50 -0.29
CA ARG A 141 -17.51 -5.83 0.07
C ARG A 141 -16.39 -5.72 1.09
N CYS A 142 -15.43 -4.83 0.89
CA CYS A 142 -14.35 -4.58 1.86
C CYS A 142 -14.92 -4.18 3.23
N LYS A 143 -15.88 -3.25 3.27
CA LYS A 143 -16.54 -2.85 4.52
C LYS A 143 -17.26 -4.01 5.20
N GLN A 144 -17.99 -4.83 4.44
CA GLN A 144 -18.70 -6.02 4.95
C GLN A 144 -17.74 -7.01 5.62
N GLU A 145 -16.56 -7.20 5.04
CA GLU A 145 -15.53 -8.11 5.55
C GLU A 145 -14.59 -7.47 6.58
N GLY A 146 -14.81 -6.20 6.95
CA GLY A 146 -13.97 -5.48 7.91
C GLY A 146 -12.57 -5.14 7.39
N ILE A 147 -12.39 -5.11 6.06
CA ILE A 147 -11.15 -4.77 5.38
C ILE A 147 -11.10 -3.25 5.19
N MET A 148 -10.09 -2.62 5.79
CA MET A 148 -9.90 -1.18 5.66
C MET A 148 -9.37 -0.83 4.27
N VAL A 149 -9.92 0.18 3.62
CA VAL A 149 -9.43 0.64 2.30
C VAL A 149 -8.74 1.99 2.43
N LEU A 150 -7.51 2.05 1.93
CA LEU A 150 -6.81 3.29 1.55
C LEU A 150 -6.93 3.44 0.03
N ALA A 151 -7.60 4.50 -0.45
CA ALA A 151 -7.67 4.78 -1.87
C ALA A 151 -6.52 5.72 -2.29
N ASP A 152 -5.55 5.21 -3.04
CA ASP A 152 -4.46 6.02 -3.61
C ASP A 152 -4.85 6.57 -4.97
N ILE A 153 -5.21 7.85 -5.02
CA ILE A 153 -5.53 8.53 -6.28
C ILE A 153 -4.23 9.01 -6.91
N LYS A 154 -3.75 8.25 -7.89
CA LYS A 154 -2.49 8.50 -8.59
C LYS A 154 -2.67 8.67 -10.09
N ASN A 155 -1.57 8.96 -10.77
CA ASN A 155 -1.49 9.22 -12.20
C ASN A 155 -2.33 10.41 -12.70
N CYS A 156 -2.02 10.86 -13.90
CA CYS A 156 -2.75 11.86 -14.66
C CYS A 156 -3.72 11.16 -15.63
N PRO A 157 -4.93 11.71 -15.82
CA PRO A 157 -5.79 11.29 -16.91
C PRO A 157 -5.18 11.67 -18.26
N LEU A 158 -5.57 10.95 -19.32
CA LEU A 158 -4.99 11.13 -20.65
C LEU A 158 -5.18 12.56 -21.17
N TRP A 159 -6.33 13.19 -20.90
CA TRP A 159 -6.59 14.57 -21.31
C TRP A 159 -5.63 15.57 -20.65
N MET A 160 -5.16 15.30 -19.42
CA MET A 160 -4.18 16.13 -18.73
C MET A 160 -2.79 15.87 -19.28
N ALA A 161 -2.40 14.59 -19.44
CA ALA A 161 -1.13 14.21 -20.03
C ALA A 161 -0.97 14.81 -21.45
N ASN A 162 -2.05 14.88 -22.23
CA ASN A 162 -2.05 15.46 -23.57
C ASN A 162 -1.80 16.98 -23.62
N THR A 163 -1.88 17.69 -22.49
CA THR A 163 -1.44 19.08 -22.41
C THR A 163 0.08 19.24 -22.52
N TYR A 164 0.84 18.18 -22.20
CA TYR A 164 2.30 18.16 -22.28
C TYR A 164 2.79 17.97 -23.73
N PRO A 165 3.96 18.52 -24.09
CA PRO A 165 4.65 18.18 -25.33
C PRO A 165 4.84 16.68 -25.46
N ALA A 166 4.74 16.12 -26.67
CA ALA A 166 4.70 14.67 -26.91
C ALA A 166 5.84 13.88 -26.22
N GLY A 167 7.08 14.41 -26.21
CA GLY A 167 8.23 13.78 -25.55
C GLY A 167 8.31 13.97 -24.02
N MET A 168 7.34 14.66 -23.41
CA MET A 168 7.23 14.90 -21.97
C MET A 168 5.94 14.33 -21.39
N ARG A 169 5.19 13.54 -22.17
CA ARG A 169 3.96 12.91 -21.72
C ARG A 169 4.28 11.68 -20.92
N ASP A 170 3.92 11.71 -19.65
CA ASP A 170 4.01 10.59 -18.74
C ASP A 170 2.72 10.57 -17.91
N ASN A 171 2.14 9.39 -17.69
CA ASN A 171 0.95 9.28 -16.84
C ASN A 171 1.30 9.56 -15.36
N ASP A 172 2.56 9.56 -14.97
CA ASP A 172 3.04 9.93 -13.64
C ASP A 172 3.43 11.41 -13.50
N ASN A 173 3.24 12.23 -14.54
CA ASN A 173 3.45 13.67 -14.45
C ASN A 173 2.79 14.27 -13.19
N ALA A 174 3.34 15.38 -12.71
CA ALA A 174 2.68 16.18 -11.70
C ALA A 174 1.25 16.53 -12.19
N PRO A 175 0.23 16.46 -11.32
CA PRO A 175 -1.18 16.53 -11.72
C PRO A 175 -1.62 17.97 -12.01
N VAL A 176 -0.95 18.60 -12.98
CA VAL A 176 -1.19 19.94 -13.47
C VAL A 176 -1.21 19.93 -15.00
N PRO A 177 -2.02 20.78 -15.64
CA PRO A 177 -1.81 21.12 -17.05
C PRO A 177 -0.41 21.69 -17.30
N PHE A 178 0.20 21.32 -18.43
CA PHE A 178 1.53 21.79 -18.82
C PHE A 178 1.62 23.32 -18.85
N GLY A 179 2.77 23.84 -18.41
CA GLY A 179 3.05 25.28 -18.36
C GLY A 179 2.53 26.00 -17.11
N LEU A 180 1.69 25.35 -16.28
CA LEU A 180 1.27 25.92 -15.01
C LEU A 180 2.33 25.72 -13.91
N SER A 181 2.30 26.58 -12.89
CA SER A 181 3.29 26.56 -11.81
C SER A 181 3.00 25.46 -10.80
N LEU A 182 3.95 24.55 -10.62
CA LEU A 182 3.91 23.53 -9.56
C LEU A 182 3.95 24.12 -8.14
N ASN A 183 4.34 25.39 -7.97
CA ASN A 183 4.36 26.04 -6.67
C ASN A 183 3.01 26.68 -6.29
N ASN A 184 2.04 26.71 -7.20
CA ASN A 184 0.75 27.34 -6.97
C ASN A 184 -0.34 26.27 -6.72
N PRO A 185 -0.96 26.22 -5.52
CA PRO A 185 -2.07 25.31 -5.26
C PRO A 185 -3.22 25.40 -6.28
N ALA A 186 -3.46 26.57 -6.87
CA ALA A 186 -4.51 26.74 -7.88
C ALA A 186 -4.25 25.98 -9.19
N SER A 187 -3.00 25.60 -9.47
CA SER A 187 -2.66 24.78 -10.64
C SER A 187 -3.14 23.33 -10.51
N TYR A 188 -3.48 22.89 -9.30
CA TYR A 188 -3.94 21.53 -8.98
C TYR A 188 -5.47 21.44 -8.84
N ILE A 189 -6.23 22.44 -9.30
CA ILE A 189 -7.68 22.52 -9.13
C ILE A 189 -8.42 21.29 -9.67
N ASP A 190 -7.99 20.76 -10.81
CA ASP A 190 -8.61 19.58 -11.42
C ASP A 190 -8.47 18.36 -10.51
N GLN A 191 -7.30 18.17 -9.89
CA GLN A 191 -7.08 17.07 -8.95
C GLN A 191 -7.89 17.28 -7.67
N ALA A 192 -8.01 18.52 -7.20
CA ALA A 192 -8.84 18.86 -6.05
C ALA A 192 -10.32 18.56 -6.30
N HIS A 193 -10.82 18.75 -7.53
CA HIS A 193 -12.18 18.40 -7.89
C HIS A 193 -12.43 16.89 -7.89
N VAL A 194 -11.56 16.08 -8.50
CA VAL A 194 -11.75 14.61 -8.44
C VAL A 194 -11.68 14.09 -7.00
N ALA A 195 -10.77 14.65 -6.19
CA ALA A 195 -10.64 14.29 -4.78
C ALA A 195 -11.93 14.60 -4.01
N PHE A 196 -12.54 15.76 -4.27
CA PHE A 196 -13.84 16.13 -3.70
C PHE A 196 -14.94 15.18 -4.14
N GLN A 197 -15.08 14.87 -5.44
CA GLN A 197 -16.16 14.01 -5.94
C GLN A 197 -16.06 12.59 -5.36
N PHE A 198 -14.85 12.03 -5.30
CA PHE A 198 -14.61 10.73 -4.68
C PHE A 198 -14.95 10.74 -3.19
N ALA A 199 -14.45 11.74 -2.45
CA ALA A 199 -14.73 11.90 -1.02
C ALA A 199 -16.22 12.12 -0.75
N ALA A 200 -16.92 12.87 -1.61
CA ALA A 200 -18.33 13.13 -1.46
C ALA A 200 -19.18 11.87 -1.64
N ARG A 201 -18.83 11.02 -2.62
CA ARG A 201 -19.50 9.73 -2.83
C ARG A 201 -19.22 8.77 -1.69
N TYR A 202 -17.95 8.46 -1.45
CA TYR A 202 -17.55 7.33 -0.60
C TYR A 202 -17.30 7.66 0.86
N GLY A 203 -17.20 8.95 1.20
CA GLY A 203 -17.05 9.42 2.58
C GLY A 203 -18.32 9.25 3.41
N TYR A 204 -18.25 9.70 4.66
CA TYR A 204 -19.30 9.55 5.67
C TYR A 204 -20.21 10.78 5.77
N ASN A 205 -19.84 11.91 5.17
CA ASN A 205 -20.67 13.11 5.17
C ASN A 205 -21.89 12.94 4.24
N LYS A 206 -23.08 12.90 4.83
CA LYS A 206 -24.36 12.83 4.09
C LYS A 206 -24.94 14.21 3.76
N ASN A 207 -24.39 15.27 4.35
CA ASN A 207 -24.91 16.63 4.27
C ASN A 207 -24.10 17.48 3.27
N ILE A 208 -23.85 16.92 2.09
CA ILE A 208 -23.15 17.61 1.00
C ILE A 208 -24.19 18.27 0.10
N ASP A 209 -23.93 19.51 -0.31
CA ASP A 209 -24.80 20.17 -1.29
C ASP A 209 -24.75 19.41 -2.63
N LYS A 210 -25.87 18.82 -3.01
CA LYS A 210 -25.98 18.04 -4.26
C LYS A 210 -25.72 18.87 -5.50
N LYS A 211 -25.82 20.20 -5.44
CA LYS A 211 -25.56 21.10 -6.57
C LYS A 211 -24.09 21.15 -7.00
N ILE A 212 -23.17 20.82 -6.09
CA ILE A 212 -21.72 20.79 -6.38
C ILE A 212 -21.21 19.37 -6.65
N ILE A 213 -22.10 18.38 -6.63
CA ILE A 213 -21.80 17.01 -7.03
C ILE A 213 -21.94 16.91 -8.55
N LYS A 214 -20.90 16.39 -9.19
CA LYS A 214 -20.86 16.14 -10.63
C LYS A 214 -20.68 14.65 -10.83
N VAL A 215 -21.61 14.03 -11.55
CA VAL A 215 -21.56 12.63 -11.96
C VAL A 215 -22.07 12.58 -13.38
N ASP A 216 -21.36 11.86 -14.23
CA ASP A 216 -21.77 11.68 -15.60
C ASP A 216 -22.77 10.53 -15.74
N THR A 217 -24.03 10.89 -15.98
CA THR A 217 -25.15 9.94 -16.08
C THR A 217 -25.41 9.47 -17.51
N HIS A 218 -24.57 9.81 -18.49
CA HIS A 218 -24.79 9.34 -19.86
C HIS A 218 -24.53 7.84 -19.98
N LYS A 219 -25.20 7.22 -20.95
CA LYS A 219 -24.96 5.83 -21.33
C LYS A 219 -23.98 5.79 -22.49
N ARG A 220 -22.92 4.98 -22.39
CA ARG A 220 -21.96 4.78 -23.50
C ARG A 220 -22.56 4.01 -24.67
N TYR A 221 -23.55 3.15 -24.39
CA TYR A 221 -24.31 2.34 -25.35
C TYR A 221 -25.71 2.00 -24.78
N PRO A 222 -26.69 1.52 -25.57
CA PRO A 222 -28.10 1.38 -25.13
C PRO A 222 -28.32 0.62 -23.82
N ASP A 223 -27.57 -0.48 -23.62
CA ASP A 223 -27.66 -1.36 -22.45
C ASP A 223 -26.68 -1.00 -21.32
N ASP A 224 -26.03 0.16 -21.40
CA ASP A 224 -25.14 0.65 -20.35
C ASP A 224 -25.93 1.07 -19.11
N ILE A 225 -25.32 0.92 -17.95
CA ILE A 225 -25.88 1.37 -16.67
C ILE A 225 -25.38 2.80 -16.45
N PRO A 226 -26.27 3.81 -16.39
CA PRO A 226 -25.83 5.18 -16.13
C PRO A 226 -25.30 5.29 -14.69
N ASN A 227 -24.29 6.12 -14.48
CA ASN A 227 -23.84 6.38 -13.11
C ASN A 227 -24.95 7.09 -12.31
N GLU A 228 -24.99 6.80 -11.02
CA GLU A 228 -25.95 7.40 -10.09
C GLU A 228 -25.31 8.46 -9.20
N LEU A 229 -26.06 9.53 -8.89
CA LEU A 229 -25.67 10.53 -7.91
C LEU A 229 -25.83 9.95 -6.50
N LEU A 230 -24.74 9.43 -5.94
CA LEU A 230 -24.65 8.97 -4.55
C LEU A 230 -23.67 9.84 -3.75
N THR A 231 -23.99 10.04 -2.48
CA THR A 231 -23.18 10.80 -1.52
C THR A 231 -23.20 10.15 -0.16
N GLY A 232 -22.11 10.24 0.60
CA GLY A 232 -22.10 9.86 2.01
C GLY A 232 -22.31 8.35 2.24
N MET A 233 -21.78 7.50 1.34
CA MET A 233 -21.94 6.04 1.42
C MET A 233 -21.25 5.42 2.65
N GLY A 234 -20.29 6.13 3.25
CA GLY A 234 -19.55 5.73 4.44
C GLY A 234 -18.72 4.48 4.22
N LEU A 235 -18.00 4.41 3.11
CA LEU A 235 -17.22 3.24 2.69
C LEU A 235 -15.72 3.48 2.82
N ILE A 236 -15.25 4.69 2.51
CA ILE A 236 -13.83 5.05 2.55
C ILE A 236 -13.58 6.04 3.67
N LYS A 237 -12.51 5.81 4.44
CA LYS A 237 -12.05 6.72 5.51
C LYS A 237 -10.72 7.40 5.18
N TYR A 238 -9.92 6.82 4.29
CA TYR A 238 -8.57 7.30 3.99
C TYR A 238 -8.37 7.46 2.48
N MET A 239 -7.84 8.62 2.09
CA MET A 239 -7.45 8.92 0.71
C MET A 239 -5.98 9.34 0.68
N GLU A 240 -5.23 8.80 -0.26
CA GLU A 240 -3.84 9.16 -0.51
C GLU A 240 -3.72 10.04 -1.76
N CYS A 241 -2.85 11.06 -1.67
CA CYS A 241 -2.65 12.06 -2.71
C CYS A 241 -1.46 11.73 -3.61
N GLY A 242 -1.64 10.76 -4.50
CA GLY A 242 -0.64 10.31 -5.45
C GLY A 242 0.48 9.48 -4.82
N ASN A 243 1.47 9.14 -5.64
CA ASN A 243 2.50 8.16 -5.29
C ASN A 243 3.90 8.72 -5.59
N GLU A 244 4.83 8.60 -4.63
CA GLU A 244 6.28 8.81 -4.83
C GLU A 244 6.61 10.10 -5.58
N ARG A 245 6.06 11.22 -5.10
CA ARG A 245 6.29 12.54 -5.72
C ARG A 245 7.71 13.06 -5.52
N ASP A 246 8.45 12.46 -4.59
CA ASP A 246 9.87 12.69 -4.32
C ASP A 246 10.79 11.63 -4.96
N ARG A 247 10.27 10.83 -5.91
CA ARG A 247 11.09 9.92 -6.71
C ARG A 247 12.29 10.66 -7.29
N TRP A 248 13.36 9.96 -7.65
CA TRP A 248 14.55 10.53 -8.34
C TRP A 248 14.77 9.90 -9.72
N TRP A 249 13.78 9.12 -10.18
CA TRP A 249 13.80 8.41 -11.45
C TRP A 249 12.63 8.85 -12.34
N GLY A 250 12.81 8.69 -13.65
CA GLY A 250 11.88 9.19 -14.66
C GLY A 250 12.22 10.63 -15.08
N ALA A 251 11.29 11.30 -15.74
CA ALA A 251 11.47 12.66 -16.23
C ALA A 251 11.21 13.71 -15.14
N ASP A 252 11.79 14.91 -15.27
CA ASP A 252 11.59 16.02 -14.32
C ASP A 252 10.09 16.32 -14.06
N GLN A 253 9.23 16.09 -15.04
CA GLN A 253 7.79 16.35 -14.96
C GLN A 253 7.05 15.41 -14.01
N THR A 254 7.60 14.24 -13.68
CA THR A 254 7.01 13.28 -12.73
C THR A 254 7.41 13.56 -11.28
N HIS A 255 8.35 14.49 -11.09
CA HIS A 255 8.92 14.85 -9.79
C HIS A 255 8.29 16.12 -9.22
N GLN A 256 8.20 16.19 -7.90
CA GLN A 256 7.84 17.39 -7.16
C GLN A 256 8.82 17.62 -6.00
N THR A 257 9.29 18.86 -5.84
CA THR A 257 9.96 19.24 -4.59
C THR A 257 8.97 19.23 -3.42
N ALA A 258 9.48 19.27 -2.18
CA ALA A 258 8.65 19.34 -0.98
C ALA A 258 7.63 20.49 -1.01
N GLU A 259 8.01 21.67 -1.49
CA GLU A 259 7.11 22.83 -1.58
C GLU A 259 6.07 22.66 -2.69
N GLN A 260 6.45 22.08 -3.84
CA GLN A 260 5.53 21.79 -4.93
C GLN A 260 4.51 20.73 -4.52
N TYR A 261 4.96 19.70 -3.79
CA TYR A 261 4.08 18.67 -3.28
C TYR A 261 3.19 19.18 -2.15
N ALA A 262 3.68 20.06 -1.28
CA ALA A 262 2.85 20.75 -0.30
C ALA A 262 1.78 21.64 -0.97
N ALA A 263 2.12 22.33 -2.07
CA ALA A 263 1.15 23.10 -2.85
C ALA A 263 0.06 22.19 -3.45
N ASN A 264 0.46 21.05 -4.02
CA ASN A 264 -0.44 20.00 -4.49
C ASN A 264 -1.38 19.51 -3.38
N LEU A 265 -0.81 18.99 -2.29
CA LEU A 265 -1.57 18.50 -1.15
C LEU A 265 -2.47 19.58 -0.54
N SER A 266 -2.07 20.85 -0.53
CA SER A 266 -2.93 21.93 -0.05
C SER A 266 -4.23 22.02 -0.85
N ALA A 267 -4.16 21.90 -2.18
CA ALA A 267 -5.33 21.85 -3.06
C ALA A 267 -6.16 20.58 -2.83
N PHE A 268 -5.52 19.42 -2.82
CA PHE A 268 -6.16 18.12 -2.62
C PHE A 268 -6.84 18.01 -1.25
N TYR A 269 -6.23 18.56 -0.20
CA TYR A 269 -6.67 18.42 1.19
C TYR A 269 -8.00 19.12 1.43
N ASP A 270 -8.08 20.43 1.20
CA ASP A 270 -9.25 21.24 1.55
C ASP A 270 -9.49 22.41 0.58
N GLY A 271 -9.06 22.26 -0.67
CA GLY A 271 -9.17 23.32 -1.67
C GLY A 271 -8.30 24.53 -1.32
N ASN A 272 -7.11 24.27 -0.76
CA ASN A 272 -6.15 25.27 -0.27
C ASN A 272 -6.81 26.24 0.71
N VAL A 273 -7.28 25.70 1.85
CA VAL A 273 -8.08 26.41 2.87
C VAL A 273 -9.31 27.09 2.29
N GLY A 274 -9.97 26.44 1.33
CA GLY A 274 -11.17 26.92 0.64
C GLY A 274 -10.95 27.97 -0.44
N LYS A 275 -9.71 28.40 -0.71
CA LYS A 275 -9.39 29.42 -1.74
C LYS A 275 -9.74 28.98 -3.17
N LEU A 276 -9.84 27.66 -3.39
CA LEU A 276 -10.17 27.08 -4.69
C LEU A 276 -11.67 27.04 -4.99
N GLY A 277 -12.52 27.44 -4.04
CA GLY A 277 -13.97 27.49 -4.21
C GLY A 277 -14.67 26.16 -3.92
N PRO A 278 -16.00 26.11 -4.12
CA PRO A 278 -16.81 24.93 -3.84
C PRO A 278 -16.42 23.73 -4.71
N GLY A 279 -16.54 22.53 -4.14
CA GLY A 279 -16.28 21.30 -4.88
C GLY A 279 -14.78 20.95 -5.03
N ALA A 280 -13.89 21.58 -4.27
CA ALA A 280 -12.45 21.32 -4.31
C ALA A 280 -11.91 20.82 -2.95
N GLY A 281 -11.28 19.65 -2.96
CA GLY A 281 -10.56 19.05 -1.85
C GLY A 281 -11.37 18.05 -1.00
N VAL A 282 -10.66 17.09 -0.41
CA VAL A 282 -11.24 15.98 0.38
C VAL A 282 -12.03 16.49 1.59
N LYS A 283 -11.44 17.38 2.39
CA LYS A 283 -12.05 17.91 3.63
C LYS A 283 -13.24 18.81 3.37
N ALA A 284 -13.34 19.40 2.17
CA ALA A 284 -14.51 20.17 1.76
C ALA A 284 -15.72 19.26 1.50
N ALA A 285 -15.50 18.01 1.05
CA ALA A 285 -16.54 17.00 0.92
C ALA A 285 -16.84 16.30 2.26
N ASP A 286 -15.80 15.84 2.95
CA ASP A 286 -15.91 15.16 4.24
C ASP A 286 -14.79 15.60 5.19
N PRO A 287 -15.08 16.43 6.21
CA PRO A 287 -14.06 16.93 7.13
C PRO A 287 -13.43 15.82 7.99
N ASN A 288 -14.09 14.66 8.14
CA ASN A 288 -13.61 13.54 8.96
C ASN A 288 -12.76 12.54 8.17
N MET A 289 -12.85 12.54 6.84
CA MET A 289 -12.01 11.70 5.99
C MET A 289 -10.54 12.08 6.14
N GLN A 290 -9.66 11.11 6.30
CA GLN A 290 -8.25 11.34 6.56
C GLN A 290 -7.46 11.38 5.25
N VAL A 291 -6.59 12.37 5.11
CA VAL A 291 -5.70 12.53 3.95
C VAL A 291 -4.31 12.04 4.29
N VAL A 292 -3.87 11.02 3.55
CA VAL A 292 -2.54 10.43 3.62
C VAL A 292 -1.68 11.12 2.57
N MET A 293 -0.49 11.59 2.95
CA MET A 293 0.47 12.01 1.94
C MET A 293 0.87 10.80 1.08
N GLY A 294 1.20 11.03 -0.18
CA GLY A 294 1.77 10.02 -1.05
C GLY A 294 3.03 9.44 -0.44
N GLY A 295 3.16 8.12 -0.51
CA GLY A 295 4.35 7.45 0.01
C GLY A 295 5.62 8.00 -0.62
N LEU A 296 6.52 8.53 0.21
CA LEU A 296 7.84 8.98 -0.21
C LEU A 296 8.73 7.81 -0.63
N ALA A 297 9.34 7.90 -1.80
CA ALA A 297 10.32 6.95 -2.31
C ALA A 297 11.71 7.13 -1.70
N SER A 298 12.14 8.39 -1.50
CA SER A 298 13.48 8.70 -0.99
C SER A 298 13.62 8.54 0.52
N VAL A 299 12.49 8.38 1.21
CA VAL A 299 12.34 8.35 2.68
C VAL A 299 13.05 9.51 3.39
N ASP A 300 13.18 10.67 2.73
CA ASP A 300 13.83 11.84 3.30
C ASP A 300 12.90 12.59 4.26
N ILE A 301 13.23 12.49 5.56
CA ILE A 301 12.53 13.24 6.61
C ILE A 301 12.58 14.76 6.42
N ASN A 302 13.62 15.29 5.76
CA ASN A 302 13.73 16.73 5.50
C ASN A 302 12.73 17.21 4.44
N TYR A 303 12.32 16.34 3.53
CA TYR A 303 11.22 16.59 2.60
C TYR A 303 9.94 16.92 3.39
N VAL A 304 9.58 16.09 4.38
CA VAL A 304 8.39 16.34 5.22
C VAL A 304 8.55 17.58 6.09
N LYS A 305 9.73 17.84 6.67
CA LYS A 305 9.99 19.08 7.43
C LYS A 305 9.77 20.33 6.58
N ARG A 306 10.20 20.30 5.32
CA ARG A 306 9.99 21.41 4.37
C ARG A 306 8.52 21.57 4.00
N MET A 307 7.76 20.48 3.84
CA MET A 307 6.30 20.54 3.67
C MET A 307 5.60 21.18 4.88
N ILE A 308 6.01 20.82 6.10
CA ILE A 308 5.48 21.40 7.35
C ILE A 308 5.77 22.91 7.40
N GLU A 309 6.99 23.31 7.05
CA GLU A 309 7.36 24.73 6.98
C GLU A 309 6.58 25.47 5.89
N TRP A 310 6.36 24.84 4.74
CA TRP A 310 5.50 25.39 3.69
C TRP A 310 4.07 25.60 4.21
N CYS A 311 3.51 24.63 4.93
CA CYS A 311 2.18 24.77 5.56
C CYS A 311 2.16 25.93 6.56
N ARG A 312 3.18 26.04 7.41
CA ARG A 312 3.32 27.14 8.36
C ARG A 312 3.29 28.50 7.65
N LYS A 313 4.05 28.67 6.57
CA LYS A 313 4.12 29.92 5.81
C LYS A 313 2.84 30.24 5.02
N ASN A 314 2.22 29.24 4.40
CA ASN A 314 1.16 29.47 3.40
C ASN A 314 -0.26 29.19 3.90
N ARG A 315 -0.40 28.31 4.91
CA ARG A 315 -1.68 27.90 5.52
C ARG A 315 -1.85 28.42 6.96
N GLY A 316 -0.75 28.85 7.59
CA GLY A 316 -0.74 29.42 8.94
C GLY A 316 -0.94 28.37 10.03
N TYR A 317 -1.66 28.77 11.08
CA TYR A 317 -1.90 27.98 12.27
C TYR A 317 -3.40 27.75 12.49
N ARG A 318 -3.74 26.63 13.13
CA ARG A 318 -5.07 26.33 13.65
C ARG A 318 -5.31 27.12 14.94
N LYS A 319 -6.56 27.15 15.39
CA LYS A 319 -6.96 27.86 16.62
C LYS A 319 -6.24 27.36 17.89
N ASP A 320 -5.84 26.10 17.90
CA ASP A 320 -5.07 25.48 18.99
C ASP A 320 -3.56 25.79 18.94
N GLY A 321 -3.11 26.63 18.00
CA GLY A 321 -1.71 26.99 17.81
C GLY A 321 -0.89 25.96 17.04
N SER A 322 -1.48 24.83 16.63
CA SER A 322 -0.82 23.85 15.79
C SER A 322 -0.71 24.33 14.34
N VAL A 323 0.32 23.91 13.59
CA VAL A 323 0.45 24.27 12.17
C VAL A 323 -0.76 23.72 11.39
N ASN A 324 -1.32 24.49 10.46
CA ASN A 324 -2.39 24.01 9.59
C ASN A 324 -1.81 23.13 8.46
N LEU A 325 -1.46 21.89 8.78
CA LEU A 325 -0.92 20.90 7.85
C LEU A 325 -1.92 20.60 6.72
N CYS A 326 -1.39 20.29 5.53
CA CYS A 326 -2.16 19.85 4.36
C CYS A 326 -2.25 18.31 4.24
N PHE A 327 -2.05 17.59 5.33
CA PHE A 327 -2.16 16.13 5.43
C PHE A 327 -2.48 15.77 6.89
N ASP A 328 -3.05 14.58 7.11
CA ASP A 328 -3.31 14.02 8.44
C ASP A 328 -2.32 12.91 8.79
N ILE A 329 -1.78 12.21 7.78
CA ILE A 329 -0.92 11.03 7.95
C ILE A 329 0.34 11.19 7.11
N ILE A 330 1.50 10.92 7.74
CA ILE A 330 2.81 10.85 7.10
C ILE A 330 3.00 9.45 6.51
N ASN A 331 3.55 9.36 5.31
CA ASN A 331 3.66 8.09 4.59
C ASN A 331 4.97 7.99 3.82
N TYR A 332 5.55 6.78 3.77
CA TYR A 332 6.75 6.49 3.00
C TYR A 332 6.79 5.03 2.53
N HIS A 333 7.63 4.75 1.54
CA HIS A 333 7.90 3.41 1.02
C HIS A 333 9.32 3.01 1.33
N LEU A 334 9.51 1.82 1.89
CA LEU A 334 10.86 1.33 2.16
C LEU A 334 10.92 -0.18 2.06
N TYR A 335 11.63 -0.62 1.03
CA TYR A 335 11.96 -2.00 0.78
C TYR A 335 13.31 -2.32 1.43
N SER A 336 13.37 -3.41 2.20
CA SER A 336 14.60 -3.78 2.91
C SER A 336 15.56 -4.49 1.95
N ASN A 337 16.69 -3.85 1.67
CA ASN A 337 17.77 -4.34 0.84
C ASN A 337 19.10 -3.77 1.33
N ASN A 338 20.21 -4.19 0.72
CA ASN A 338 21.55 -3.75 1.10
C ASN A 338 21.96 -2.36 0.53
N GLY A 339 21.05 -1.65 -0.13
CA GLY A 339 21.24 -0.28 -0.60
C GLY A 339 20.86 0.77 0.45
N ASP A 340 20.85 2.04 0.04
CA ASP A 340 20.26 3.13 0.81
C ASP A 340 19.69 4.19 -0.12
N VAL A 341 18.37 4.25 -0.10
CA VAL A 341 17.58 5.08 -0.99
C VAL A 341 17.77 6.57 -0.76
N ARG A 342 18.14 6.98 0.47
CA ARG A 342 18.33 8.39 0.85
C ARG A 342 19.57 9.02 0.21
N ILE A 343 20.55 8.18 -0.12
CA ILE A 343 21.81 8.57 -0.78
C ILE A 343 21.94 7.93 -2.17
N HIS A 344 20.86 7.33 -2.67
CA HIS A 344 20.80 6.61 -3.94
C HIS A 344 21.89 5.55 -4.09
N LYS A 345 22.29 4.91 -2.98
CA LYS A 345 23.18 3.75 -3.00
C LYS A 345 22.41 2.56 -3.55
N ARG A 346 22.86 2.06 -4.70
CA ARG A 346 22.22 0.97 -5.43
C ARG A 346 22.17 -0.31 -4.59
N ALA A 347 20.99 -0.91 -4.53
CA ALA A 347 20.78 -2.24 -3.97
C ALA A 347 21.22 -3.33 -4.95
N THR A 348 21.68 -4.47 -4.42
CA THR A 348 22.02 -5.66 -5.20
C THR A 348 21.32 -6.93 -4.69
N THR A 349 20.79 -6.91 -3.48
CA THR A 349 19.97 -8.00 -2.91
C THR A 349 19.06 -7.51 -1.80
N GLY A 350 17.93 -8.20 -1.61
CA GLY A 350 17.09 -8.03 -0.42
C GLY A 350 17.83 -8.56 0.82
N ILE A 351 17.52 -7.99 1.98
CA ILE A 351 18.07 -8.44 3.27
C ILE A 351 16.97 -8.48 4.33
N ALA A 352 17.22 -9.22 5.41
CA ALA A 352 16.36 -9.25 6.58
C ALA A 352 16.09 -7.81 7.08
N PRO A 353 14.83 -7.50 7.47
CA PRO A 353 14.44 -6.13 7.79
C PRO A 353 15.21 -5.56 8.99
N GLU A 354 15.64 -6.42 9.93
CA GLU A 354 16.47 -6.00 11.06
C GLU A 354 17.89 -5.58 10.65
N LEU A 355 18.39 -6.05 9.51
CA LEU A 355 19.71 -5.71 8.98
C LEU A 355 19.67 -4.53 7.99
N SER A 356 18.49 -4.02 7.64
CA SER A 356 18.34 -2.86 6.74
C SER A 356 18.30 -1.54 7.49
N THR A 357 18.08 -0.42 6.80
CA THR A 357 17.90 0.89 7.45
C THR A 357 16.49 1.09 8.01
N ALA A 358 15.56 0.14 7.82
CA ALA A 358 14.13 0.28 8.12
C ALA A 358 13.83 0.73 9.56
N GLY A 359 14.52 0.16 10.55
CA GLY A 359 14.32 0.54 11.95
C GLY A 359 14.73 1.99 12.23
N SER A 360 15.89 2.41 11.71
CA SER A 360 16.37 3.78 11.87
C SER A 360 15.46 4.81 11.19
N VAL A 361 14.97 4.50 9.98
CA VAL A 361 14.05 5.36 9.23
C VAL A 361 12.71 5.49 9.95
N ALA A 362 12.11 4.37 10.37
CA ALA A 362 10.85 4.38 11.12
C ALA A 362 10.94 5.25 12.38
N ASN A 363 12.04 5.10 13.14
CA ASN A 363 12.30 5.89 14.33
C ASN A 363 12.40 7.39 14.04
N ASP A 364 13.05 7.79 12.95
CA ASP A 364 13.21 9.19 12.60
C ASP A 364 11.87 9.83 12.20
N PHE A 365 11.06 9.15 11.37
CA PHE A 365 9.71 9.64 11.04
C PHE A 365 8.81 9.71 12.27
N MET A 366 8.86 8.72 13.16
CA MET A 366 8.10 8.73 14.40
C MET A 366 8.54 9.86 15.35
N LYS A 367 9.82 10.19 15.40
CA LYS A 367 10.31 11.37 16.14
C LYS A 367 9.76 12.67 15.56
N LEU A 368 9.74 12.82 14.23
CA LEU A 368 9.16 13.99 13.59
C LEU A 368 7.66 14.10 13.90
N ALA A 369 6.91 13.02 13.70
CA ALA A 369 5.48 12.97 14.02
C ALA A 369 5.22 13.37 15.48
N ASN A 370 5.96 12.79 16.43
CA ASN A 370 5.80 13.07 17.86
C ASN A 370 6.26 14.48 18.27
N SER A 371 7.07 15.16 17.45
CA SER A 371 7.46 16.56 17.70
C SER A 371 6.36 17.57 17.36
N LEU A 372 5.33 17.15 16.62
CA LEU A 372 4.21 17.99 16.22
C LEU A 372 3.05 17.87 17.21
N PRO A 373 2.37 18.97 17.60
CA PRO A 373 1.23 18.93 18.51
C PRO A 373 0.08 18.01 18.07
N GLN A 374 -0.07 17.80 16.76
CA GLN A 374 -1.13 16.98 16.18
C GLN A 374 -0.82 15.48 16.25
N HIS A 375 0.44 15.10 16.49
CA HIS A 375 0.91 13.71 16.50
C HIS A 375 0.41 12.87 15.29
N PRO A 376 0.64 13.32 14.04
CA PRO A 376 0.14 12.60 12.86
C PRO A 376 0.62 11.14 12.86
N GLU A 377 -0.21 10.22 12.38
CA GLU A 377 0.23 8.84 12.23
C GLU A 377 1.33 8.73 11.18
N VAL A 378 2.19 7.71 11.31
CA VAL A 378 3.19 7.35 10.30
C VAL A 378 2.86 5.97 9.76
N TRP A 379 2.69 5.87 8.44
CA TRP A 379 2.36 4.65 7.72
C TRP A 379 3.49 4.27 6.75
N VAL A 380 3.55 2.99 6.42
CA VAL A 380 4.39 2.45 5.34
C VAL A 380 3.47 1.76 4.35
N THR A 381 3.18 2.40 3.22
CA THR A 381 2.21 1.88 2.24
C THR A 381 2.79 0.96 1.19
N GLU A 382 4.12 0.83 1.14
CA GLU A 382 4.78 -0.16 0.30
C GLU A 382 6.08 -0.67 0.92
N THR A 383 6.20 -1.99 0.92
CA THR A 383 7.41 -2.77 1.19
C THR A 383 7.20 -4.18 0.65
N GLY A 384 8.25 -5.00 0.57
CA GLY A 384 8.12 -6.35 0.05
C GLY A 384 9.44 -6.95 -0.39
N TYR A 385 9.36 -8.14 -0.96
CA TYR A 385 10.49 -8.91 -1.46
C TYR A 385 10.07 -9.72 -2.67
N ASP A 386 10.93 -9.75 -3.68
CA ASP A 386 10.75 -10.62 -4.84
C ASP A 386 11.15 -12.07 -4.53
N ILE A 387 10.67 -13.00 -5.35
CA ILE A 387 11.11 -14.40 -5.31
C ILE A 387 12.07 -14.74 -6.47
N ASN A 388 12.09 -13.94 -7.53
CA ASN A 388 13.04 -14.12 -8.63
C ASN A 388 14.47 -13.78 -8.18
N GLN A 389 15.40 -14.73 -8.35
CA GLN A 389 16.78 -14.58 -7.89
C GLN A 389 17.64 -13.62 -8.73
N GLU A 390 17.13 -13.13 -9.86
CA GLU A 390 17.78 -12.07 -10.64
C GLU A 390 17.40 -10.66 -10.15
N SER A 391 16.32 -10.53 -9.38
CA SER A 391 15.93 -9.25 -8.79
C SER A 391 16.91 -8.81 -7.71
N TYR A 392 17.20 -7.50 -7.66
CA TYR A 392 17.94 -6.93 -6.53
C TYR A 392 17.11 -6.79 -5.25
N GLN A 393 15.80 -7.02 -5.30
CA GLN A 393 14.90 -7.02 -4.15
C GLN A 393 14.51 -8.44 -3.69
N ARG A 394 15.22 -9.46 -4.19
CA ARG A 394 14.92 -10.87 -3.92
C ARG A 394 15.05 -11.24 -2.45
N ALA A 395 14.19 -12.16 -1.99
CA ALA A 395 14.48 -13.04 -0.88
C ALA A 395 15.37 -14.19 -1.35
N GLU A 396 16.38 -14.55 -0.57
CA GLU A 396 17.27 -15.68 -0.86
C GLU A 396 16.92 -16.89 0.01
N SER A 397 17.37 -18.09 -0.38
CA SER A 397 17.31 -19.26 0.52
C SER A 397 18.36 -19.13 1.62
N ILE A 398 17.99 -19.42 2.87
CA ILE A 398 18.91 -19.33 4.02
C ILE A 398 18.94 -20.67 4.75
N GLY A 399 20.12 -21.32 4.75
CA GLY A 399 20.26 -22.66 5.35
C GLY A 399 19.32 -23.67 4.69
N LYS A 400 18.29 -24.11 5.42
CA LYS A 400 17.26 -25.04 4.90
C LYS A 400 15.98 -24.36 4.42
N THR A 401 15.84 -23.06 4.69
CA THR A 401 14.69 -22.25 4.33
C THR A 401 14.72 -21.98 2.83
N THR A 402 13.65 -22.32 2.12
CA THR A 402 13.43 -22.01 0.71
C THR A 402 13.24 -20.51 0.49
N VAL A 403 13.28 -20.06 -0.76
CA VAL A 403 13.02 -18.66 -1.13
C VAL A 403 11.63 -18.19 -0.66
N LEU A 404 10.59 -19.02 -0.86
CA LEU A 404 9.22 -18.69 -0.47
C LEU A 404 9.06 -18.63 1.06
N GLU A 405 9.64 -19.57 1.78
CA GLU A 405 9.67 -19.55 3.25
C GLU A 405 10.40 -18.31 3.77
N ASN A 406 11.51 -17.92 3.12
CA ASN A 406 12.27 -16.77 3.57
C ASN A 406 11.56 -15.45 3.24
N GLN A 407 10.91 -15.34 2.08
CA GLN A 407 10.00 -14.23 1.76
C GLN A 407 8.94 -14.08 2.86
N ALA A 408 8.34 -15.20 3.31
CA ALA A 408 7.35 -15.21 4.38
C ALA A 408 7.92 -14.77 5.73
N ASN A 409 9.11 -15.27 6.09
CA ASN A 409 9.81 -14.86 7.31
C ASN A 409 10.09 -13.35 7.31
N TRP A 410 10.65 -12.81 6.24
CA TRP A 410 11.02 -11.40 6.14
C TRP A 410 9.80 -10.47 6.08
N ILE A 411 8.70 -10.89 5.45
CA ILE A 411 7.43 -10.14 5.47
C ILE A 411 6.84 -10.05 6.88
N LEU A 412 6.76 -11.19 7.58
CA LEU A 412 6.28 -11.20 8.96
C LEU A 412 7.21 -10.40 9.87
N ARG A 413 8.53 -10.57 9.74
CA ARG A 413 9.52 -9.80 10.52
C ARG A 413 9.49 -8.31 10.22
N SER A 414 9.16 -7.89 8.99
CA SER A 414 8.96 -6.48 8.65
C SER A 414 7.77 -5.90 9.43
N SER A 415 6.68 -6.65 9.54
CA SER A 415 5.52 -6.29 10.36
C SER A 415 5.89 -6.10 11.83
N LEU A 416 6.65 -7.05 12.39
CA LEU A 416 7.13 -7.01 13.77
C LEU A 416 8.14 -5.88 14.01
N LEU A 417 8.95 -5.53 13.01
CA LEU A 417 9.87 -4.40 13.08
C LEU A 417 9.10 -3.09 13.13
N TYR A 418 8.20 -2.84 12.18
CA TYR A 418 7.53 -1.55 12.11
C TYR A 418 6.62 -1.27 13.31
N ILE A 419 5.93 -2.29 13.84
CA ILE A 419 5.12 -2.11 15.04
C ILE A 419 5.96 -1.77 16.29
N ARG A 420 7.18 -2.32 16.42
CA ARG A 420 8.13 -1.96 17.50
C ARG A 420 8.54 -0.50 17.47
N TYR A 421 8.52 0.14 16.31
CA TYR A 421 8.84 1.56 16.16
C TYR A 421 7.59 2.46 16.27
N GLY A 422 6.39 1.88 16.36
CA GLY A 422 5.14 2.62 16.53
C GLY A 422 4.45 3.02 15.23
N ILE A 423 4.90 2.50 14.08
CA ILE A 423 4.20 2.63 12.79
C ILE A 423 2.77 2.14 12.95
N LYS A 424 1.82 2.86 12.35
CA LYS A 424 0.39 2.61 12.55
C LYS A 424 -0.20 1.67 11.53
N ARG A 425 0.36 1.62 10.31
CA ARG A 425 -0.02 0.68 9.24
C ARG A 425 1.14 0.29 8.35
N LEU A 426 1.10 -0.94 7.85
CA LEU A 426 2.03 -1.49 6.87
C LEU A 426 1.24 -2.15 5.75
N PHE A 427 1.63 -1.91 4.50
CA PHE A 427 1.08 -2.56 3.33
C PHE A 427 2.20 -3.18 2.49
N PHE A 428 1.98 -4.41 2.05
CA PHE A 428 2.92 -5.13 1.19
C PHE A 428 2.59 -4.88 -0.27
N TYR A 429 3.60 -4.68 -1.10
CA TYR A 429 3.48 -4.75 -2.55
C TYR A 429 3.79 -6.20 -2.95
N GLN A 430 2.84 -7.01 -3.40
CA GLN A 430 1.39 -6.76 -3.60
C GLN A 430 0.62 -8.10 -3.63
N LEU A 431 -0.69 -8.12 -3.95
CA LEU A 431 -1.48 -9.36 -3.92
C LEU A 431 -0.93 -10.45 -4.87
N PHE A 432 -0.73 -10.11 -6.14
CA PHE A 432 -0.20 -11.01 -7.18
C PHE A 432 1.08 -10.42 -7.79
N ASP A 433 1.93 -11.26 -8.36
CA ASP A 433 3.09 -10.77 -9.11
C ASP A 433 2.66 -9.75 -10.18
N ASP A 434 3.43 -8.67 -10.32
CA ASP A 434 3.24 -7.71 -11.41
C ASP A 434 3.52 -8.39 -12.76
N HIS A 435 4.61 -9.15 -12.80
CA HIS A 435 4.97 -10.01 -13.91
C HIS A 435 5.56 -11.33 -13.40
N ALA A 436 4.79 -12.41 -13.52
CA ALA A 436 5.22 -13.74 -13.11
C ALA A 436 6.56 -14.12 -13.78
N GLY A 437 7.55 -14.50 -12.97
CA GLY A 437 8.89 -14.81 -13.46
C GLY A 437 9.73 -13.62 -13.93
N GLY A 438 9.24 -12.38 -13.79
CA GLY A 438 9.99 -11.17 -14.12
C GLY A 438 11.26 -11.02 -13.29
N THR A 439 12.29 -10.46 -13.91
CA THR A 439 13.65 -10.36 -13.35
C THR A 439 13.95 -8.97 -12.79
N THR A 440 13.09 -7.98 -13.11
CA THR A 440 13.15 -6.64 -12.56
C THR A 440 12.65 -6.60 -11.12
N GLN A 441 13.04 -5.56 -10.39
CA GLN A 441 12.53 -5.34 -9.04
C GLN A 441 11.02 -5.29 -8.99
N TYR A 442 10.47 -5.81 -7.90
CA TYR A 442 9.05 -5.88 -7.55
C TYR A 442 8.18 -6.75 -8.46
N ALA A 443 8.73 -7.27 -9.57
CA ALA A 443 8.00 -8.06 -10.55
C ALA A 443 7.38 -9.33 -9.94
N THR A 444 8.05 -9.91 -8.93
CA THR A 444 7.65 -11.19 -8.31
C THR A 444 7.40 -11.05 -6.80
N SER A 445 6.92 -9.89 -6.37
CA SER A 445 6.64 -9.60 -4.96
C SER A 445 5.22 -10.01 -4.50
N GLY A 446 4.48 -10.74 -5.33
CA GLY A 446 3.12 -11.21 -5.02
C GLY A 446 3.07 -12.10 -3.77
N LEU A 447 1.98 -12.02 -3.01
CA LEU A 447 1.73 -12.88 -1.83
C LEU A 447 0.72 -14.01 -2.09
N ALA A 448 0.19 -14.08 -3.31
CA ALA A 448 -0.65 -15.15 -3.80
C ALA A 448 -0.27 -15.50 -5.24
N GLU A 449 -0.64 -16.71 -5.66
CA GLU A 449 -0.42 -17.21 -7.01
C GLU A 449 -1.61 -18.06 -7.46
N GLY A 450 -2.27 -17.63 -8.53
CA GLY A 450 -3.58 -18.18 -8.91
C GLY A 450 -4.57 -18.06 -7.76
N LEU A 451 -5.16 -19.18 -7.34
CA LEU A 451 -6.13 -19.22 -6.24
C LEU A 451 -5.51 -19.63 -4.90
N LYS A 452 -4.18 -19.63 -4.79
CA LYS A 452 -3.46 -20.09 -3.60
C LYS A 452 -2.70 -18.95 -2.94
N ARG A 453 -2.70 -18.94 -1.62
CA ARG A 453 -1.78 -18.13 -0.83
C ARG A 453 -0.36 -18.66 -1.02
N ARG A 454 0.62 -17.75 -1.08
CA ARG A 454 2.01 -18.09 -0.82
C ARG A 454 2.24 -18.19 0.70
N PRO A 455 3.34 -18.82 1.16
CA PRO A 455 3.65 -18.92 2.59
C PRO A 455 3.57 -17.59 3.35
N ALA A 456 3.93 -16.47 2.72
CA ALA A 456 3.81 -15.14 3.31
C ALA A 456 2.37 -14.80 3.72
N ALA A 457 1.39 -15.06 2.84
CA ALA A 457 -0.02 -14.84 3.14
C ALA A 457 -0.56 -15.87 4.16
N ASP A 458 -0.09 -17.12 4.15
CA ASP A 458 -0.42 -18.07 5.22
C ASP A 458 0.06 -17.58 6.59
N TYR A 459 1.29 -17.05 6.67
CA TYR A 459 1.87 -16.56 7.93
C TYR A 459 1.12 -15.34 8.45
N ILE A 460 0.71 -14.43 7.55
CA ILE A 460 -0.15 -13.29 7.86
C ILE A 460 -1.52 -13.75 8.40
N LEU A 461 -2.18 -14.68 7.70
CA LEU A 461 -3.50 -15.20 8.10
C LEU A 461 -3.44 -15.82 9.50
N GLN A 462 -2.44 -16.67 9.72
CA GLN A 462 -2.23 -17.38 10.98
C GLN A 462 -1.95 -16.42 12.14
N THR A 463 -1.07 -15.45 11.93
CA THR A 463 -0.73 -14.43 12.93
C THR A 463 -1.93 -13.55 13.26
N THR A 464 -2.70 -13.17 12.23
CA THR A 464 -3.94 -12.38 12.40
C THR A 464 -4.97 -13.14 13.23
N LYS A 465 -5.21 -14.42 12.92
CA LYS A 465 -6.17 -15.26 13.67
C LYS A 465 -5.74 -15.50 15.11
N LEU A 466 -4.46 -15.76 15.35
CA LEU A 466 -3.95 -16.02 16.70
C LEU A 466 -3.97 -14.74 17.56
N MET A 467 -3.44 -13.64 17.02
CA MET A 467 -3.10 -12.48 17.83
C MET A 467 -3.21 -11.12 17.11
N GLY A 468 -3.96 -11.02 16.01
CA GLY A 468 -4.10 -9.77 15.25
C GLY A 468 -4.64 -8.59 16.05
N SER A 469 -5.37 -8.83 17.16
CA SER A 469 -5.89 -7.78 18.04
C SER A 469 -4.93 -7.40 19.19
N TYR A 470 -3.81 -8.10 19.35
CA TYR A 470 -2.84 -7.81 20.39
C TYR A 470 -2.02 -6.57 20.02
N ASN A 471 -1.56 -5.85 21.04
CA ASN A 471 -0.73 -4.66 20.87
C ASN A 471 0.69 -4.96 21.34
N TYR A 472 1.68 -4.42 20.64
CA TYR A 472 3.06 -4.44 21.11
C TYR A 472 3.18 -3.66 22.42
N ILE A 473 3.92 -4.21 23.39
CA ILE A 473 4.17 -3.59 24.70
C ILE A 473 5.64 -3.21 24.86
N LYS A 474 6.54 -4.18 24.65
CA LYS A 474 7.99 -4.00 24.81
C LYS A 474 8.78 -5.16 24.24
N THR A 475 10.06 -4.93 23.99
CA THR A 475 11.07 -5.96 23.70
C THR A 475 11.87 -6.22 24.98
N ILE A 476 11.94 -7.48 25.41
CA ILE A 476 12.63 -7.89 26.65
C ILE A 476 13.99 -8.55 26.41
N CYS A 477 14.27 -8.96 25.16
CA CYS A 477 15.59 -9.46 24.74
C CYS A 477 15.85 -9.03 23.30
N LYS A 478 17.12 -8.73 22.97
CA LYS A 478 17.54 -8.28 21.64
C LYS A 478 18.08 -9.39 20.75
N ASP A 479 18.65 -10.43 21.34
CA ASP A 479 19.19 -11.57 20.61
C ASP A 479 19.12 -12.86 21.47
N PRO A 480 18.19 -13.79 21.17
CA PRO A 480 17.12 -13.64 20.19
C PRO A 480 16.20 -12.46 20.53
N LEU A 481 15.52 -11.89 19.53
CA LEU A 481 14.46 -10.91 19.79
C LEU A 481 13.34 -11.60 20.55
N VAL A 482 12.88 -10.96 21.63
CA VAL A 482 11.71 -11.41 22.39
C VAL A 482 10.80 -10.21 22.63
N ASP A 483 9.71 -10.18 21.90
CA ASP A 483 8.69 -9.15 21.98
C ASP A 483 7.51 -9.61 22.83
N VAL A 484 6.94 -8.68 23.59
CA VAL A 484 5.78 -8.89 24.44
C VAL A 484 4.60 -8.15 23.84
N TYR A 485 3.50 -8.87 23.67
CA TYR A 485 2.24 -8.38 23.15
C TYR A 485 1.11 -8.65 24.15
N GLN A 486 0.12 -7.76 24.19
CA GLN A 486 -0.98 -7.86 25.16
C GLN A 486 -2.36 -7.59 24.54
N LEU A 487 -3.35 -8.36 25.00
CA LEU A 487 -4.77 -8.15 24.74
C LEU A 487 -5.54 -8.34 26.05
N GLY A 488 -5.94 -7.24 26.69
CA GLY A 488 -6.49 -7.28 28.04
C GLY A 488 -5.49 -7.92 29.01
N ASN A 489 -5.87 -9.03 29.64
CA ASN A 489 -5.00 -9.78 30.56
C ASN A 489 -4.19 -10.90 29.89
N LYS A 490 -4.35 -11.11 28.58
CA LYS A 490 -3.60 -12.12 27.83
C LYS A 490 -2.27 -11.56 27.36
N THR A 491 -1.21 -12.32 27.57
CA THR A 491 0.16 -11.98 27.15
C THR A 491 0.66 -13.01 26.15
N MET A 492 1.12 -12.53 25.00
CA MET A 492 1.77 -13.32 23.96
C MET A 492 3.22 -12.87 23.82
N TYR A 493 4.13 -13.82 23.67
CA TYR A 493 5.53 -13.57 23.38
C TYR A 493 5.82 -14.01 21.94
N ILE A 494 6.59 -13.20 21.20
CA ILE A 494 7.12 -13.60 19.90
C ILE A 494 8.63 -13.65 20.02
N LEU A 495 9.22 -14.77 19.61
CA LEU A 495 10.66 -14.99 19.61
C LEU A 495 11.16 -15.22 18.19
N THR A 496 12.23 -14.53 17.79
CA THR A 496 12.87 -14.73 16.49
C THR A 496 14.35 -14.35 16.57
N ILE A 497 15.18 -14.96 15.72
CA ILE A 497 16.54 -14.53 15.50
C ILE A 497 16.56 -13.41 14.46
N PRO A 498 17.05 -12.20 14.80
CA PRO A 498 17.01 -11.03 13.93
C PRO A 498 18.17 -10.97 12.91
N ASP A 499 18.50 -12.08 12.26
CA ASP A 499 19.53 -12.13 11.22
C ASP A 499 19.06 -12.92 9.98
N GLU A 500 19.99 -13.29 9.12
CA GLU A 500 19.76 -13.99 7.83
C GLU A 500 20.81 -15.07 7.56
N THR A 501 21.30 -15.73 8.61
CA THR A 501 22.45 -16.65 8.55
C THR A 501 22.11 -18.12 8.78
N GLY A 502 20.83 -18.44 9.00
CA GLY A 502 20.33 -19.77 9.37
C GLY A 502 20.58 -20.11 10.83
N ARG A 503 20.80 -19.10 11.69
CA ARG A 503 21.21 -19.32 13.08
C ARG A 503 20.05 -19.88 13.92
N THR A 504 20.43 -20.64 14.95
CA THR A 504 19.49 -21.11 15.98
C THR A 504 20.07 -20.84 17.37
N ALA A 505 19.21 -20.62 18.36
CA ALA A 505 19.61 -20.37 19.74
C ALA A 505 18.58 -20.98 20.71
N ASN A 506 19.02 -21.40 21.90
CA ASN A 506 18.10 -21.76 22.97
C ASN A 506 17.88 -20.55 23.87
N TYR A 507 16.61 -20.22 24.15
CA TYR A 507 16.24 -19.14 25.04
C TYR A 507 15.31 -19.65 26.14
N THR A 508 15.63 -19.33 27.40
CA THR A 508 14.77 -19.65 28.54
C THR A 508 13.81 -18.49 28.77
N LEU A 509 12.55 -18.67 28.37
CA LEU A 509 11.50 -17.68 28.57
C LEU A 509 10.86 -17.84 29.95
N ASP A 510 10.79 -16.74 30.68
CA ASP A 510 10.09 -16.66 31.96
C ASP A 510 8.64 -16.17 31.74
N LEU A 511 7.68 -17.04 32.03
CA LEU A 511 6.25 -16.79 31.93
C LEU A 511 5.62 -16.47 33.30
N GLY A 512 6.44 -16.20 34.31
CA GLY A 512 6.02 -15.87 35.67
C GLY A 512 5.34 -17.03 36.37
N LYS A 513 4.03 -16.93 36.61
CA LYS A 513 3.26 -17.94 37.36
C LYS A 513 2.57 -18.98 36.47
N ALA A 514 2.81 -18.95 35.16
CA ALA A 514 2.21 -19.92 34.25
C ALA A 514 2.63 -21.34 34.63
N SER A 515 1.68 -22.28 34.69
CA SER A 515 1.98 -23.70 34.98
C SER A 515 2.18 -24.50 33.69
N ALA A 516 1.59 -24.04 32.58
CA ALA A 516 1.79 -24.56 31.24
C ALA A 516 1.99 -23.41 30.24
N ALA A 517 2.45 -23.74 29.04
CA ALA A 517 2.59 -22.80 27.94
C ALA A 517 2.06 -23.40 26.64
N ASN A 518 1.37 -22.59 25.83
CA ASN A 518 1.09 -22.91 24.44
C ASN A 518 2.22 -22.35 23.57
N ILE A 519 2.81 -23.20 22.73
CA ILE A 519 3.79 -22.83 21.71
C ILE A 519 3.10 -22.98 20.35
N TYR A 520 3.12 -21.93 19.54
CA TYR A 520 2.55 -21.92 18.21
C TYR A 520 3.65 -21.74 17.16
N ASN A 521 3.64 -22.61 16.15
CA ASN A 521 4.56 -22.57 15.03
C ASN A 521 3.81 -22.34 13.73
N LEU A 522 4.36 -21.48 12.88
CA LEU A 522 3.84 -21.19 11.56
C LEU A 522 3.86 -22.45 10.68
N LYS A 523 2.86 -22.58 9.81
CA LYS A 523 2.68 -23.77 8.97
C LYS A 523 2.20 -23.42 7.57
N GLU A 524 2.99 -23.69 6.55
CA GLU A 524 2.58 -23.42 5.17
C GLU A 524 1.31 -24.17 4.76
N GLY A 525 0.50 -23.56 3.90
CA GLY A 525 -0.74 -24.13 3.38
C GLY A 525 -1.86 -24.28 4.42
N ALA A 526 -1.67 -23.75 5.63
CA ALA A 526 -2.63 -23.89 6.72
C ALA A 526 -3.28 -22.56 7.12
N ASP A 527 -4.49 -22.69 7.63
CA ASP A 527 -5.29 -21.58 8.11
C ASP A 527 -4.99 -21.19 9.57
N ALA A 528 -4.27 -22.04 10.30
CA ALA A 528 -3.91 -21.86 11.70
C ALA A 528 -2.50 -22.43 11.96
N MET A 529 -1.81 -21.86 12.96
CA MET A 529 -0.51 -22.35 13.43
C MET A 529 -0.66 -23.73 14.09
N ASP A 530 0.40 -24.54 14.05
CA ASP A 530 0.48 -25.75 14.86
C ASP A 530 0.66 -25.38 16.33
N LYS A 531 -0.25 -25.83 17.19
CA LYS A 531 -0.25 -25.57 18.63
C LYS A 531 0.28 -26.78 19.40
N LYS A 532 1.27 -26.57 20.27
CA LYS A 532 1.76 -27.56 21.25
C LYS A 532 1.70 -26.98 22.66
N GLN A 533 1.01 -27.65 23.57
CA GLN A 533 1.04 -27.30 24.99
C GLN A 533 2.15 -28.07 25.71
N VAL A 534 2.91 -27.38 26.56
CA VAL A 534 3.98 -27.97 27.39
C VAL A 534 3.84 -27.50 28.84
N ASN A 535 4.30 -28.31 29.79
CA ASN A 535 4.41 -27.88 31.19
C ASN A 535 5.60 -26.94 31.34
N THR A 536 5.46 -25.93 32.19
CA THR A 536 6.59 -25.09 32.60
C THR A 536 7.32 -25.72 33.79
N ILE A 537 8.57 -25.33 34.01
CA ILE A 537 9.33 -25.64 35.23
C ILE A 537 9.53 -24.32 35.97
N ASN A 538 8.83 -24.14 37.09
CA ASN A 538 8.82 -22.89 37.86
C ASN A 538 8.50 -21.65 36.99
N GLY A 539 7.51 -21.76 36.10
CA GLY A 539 7.12 -20.68 35.19
C GLY A 539 8.03 -20.49 33.97
N LYS A 540 9.09 -21.30 33.82
CA LYS A 540 10.07 -21.17 32.74
C LYS A 540 9.94 -22.29 31.71
N ILE A 541 10.22 -21.96 30.46
CA ILE A 541 10.35 -22.91 29.35
C ILE A 541 11.57 -22.56 28.49
N THR A 542 12.25 -23.57 27.96
CA THR A 542 13.33 -23.38 26.99
C THR A 542 12.77 -23.56 25.57
N ILE A 543 12.94 -22.54 24.74
CA ILE A 543 12.51 -22.52 23.34
C ILE A 543 13.76 -22.53 22.46
N LYS A 544 13.76 -23.41 21.44
CA LYS A 544 14.72 -23.31 20.34
C LYS A 544 14.20 -22.25 19.36
N VAL A 545 14.88 -21.13 19.30
CA VAL A 545 14.56 -19.98 18.44
C VAL A 545 15.34 -20.08 17.14
N THR A 546 14.69 -19.74 16.03
CA THR A 546 15.26 -19.62 14.68
C THR A 546 14.87 -18.26 14.09
N GLU A 547 15.24 -18.00 12.83
CA GLU A 547 14.78 -16.81 12.09
C GLU A 547 13.28 -16.82 11.79
N THR A 548 12.62 -17.98 11.84
CA THR A 548 11.15 -18.07 11.75
C THR A 548 10.52 -17.73 13.10
N PRO A 549 9.62 -16.74 13.18
CA PRO A 549 8.99 -16.38 14.45
C PRO A 549 8.22 -17.54 15.10
N VAL A 550 8.42 -17.71 16.42
CA VAL A 550 7.64 -18.63 17.27
C VAL A 550 6.86 -17.84 18.30
N PHE A 551 5.64 -18.28 18.59
CA PHE A 551 4.71 -17.57 19.47
C PHE A 551 4.45 -18.39 20.73
N VAL A 552 4.44 -17.73 21.89
CA VAL A 552 4.28 -18.39 23.18
C VAL A 552 3.27 -17.66 24.06
N GLU A 553 2.29 -18.40 24.60
CA GLU A 553 1.32 -17.91 25.58
C GLU A 553 1.45 -18.72 26.88
N GLY A 554 1.57 -18.03 28.02
CA GLY A 554 1.57 -18.66 29.34
C GLY A 554 0.15 -18.93 29.84
N LEU A 555 -0.08 -20.11 30.43
CA LEU A 555 -1.35 -20.52 31.01
C LEU A 555 -1.25 -20.60 32.53
N VAL A 556 -1.95 -19.69 33.20
CA VAL A 556 -2.17 -19.75 34.66
C VAL A 556 -3.35 -20.69 34.91
N LYS A 557 -3.19 -21.62 35.85
CA LYS A 557 -4.26 -22.54 36.25
C LYS A 557 -5.33 -21.83 37.05
#